data_AF-A0A521ZN62-F1
#
_entry.id   AF-A0A521ZN62-F1
#
_cell.length_a   1.000
_cell.length_b   1.000
_cell.length_c   1.000
_cell.angle_alpha   90.00
_cell.angle_beta   90.00
_cell.angle_gamma   90.00
#
_symmetry.space_group_name_H-M   'P 1'
#
loop_
_entity.id
_entity.type
_entity.pdbx_description
1 polymer ?
#
loop_
_entity_poly.entity_id
_entity_poly.type
_entity_poly.pdbx_seq_one_letter_code
_entity_poly.pdbx_strand_id
1 'polypeptide(L)'
;MKTPDTNTNSPKKILRLAAVAALIFSGATSFAQSPTNVVAVYNAAQAFLATLSSSQSNSTVYSLLLTNARNWSNLPIGAATRNGPRFDSLSAAQVTAALNLATNALGTNGAWLFNEIRLADGLLATSASGYSSNYYYIAFVGAPSTNSPWILQLGGHHIGYNVSFNTTNLSATPFFVGVEPKVWTNSGVIHSPLTNKFAAVLNLRQALTSSALLSGTFSDIVFGANGSGNHDNYPQTYPTSGRGQLVSALSASQQALVKAVIEAWVTNSSPAVSSVLLPIYESDLALSQTYVGYSGSDATMGTQGSYVRVDGPRVWIEFICQNGIVYSGIHFHTIWRDKLSDYGSSFGVCTTNVVPTISTQPTNRTATAGNSTTFTVGVSGTAPFVYQWYKDSSAITDATNASYTIASVAAGNAGTYSVYVLNNVGTVTSSNATLTVSAAATNTAPALSAISDRTITPGTSLSITNVATDSDTPAQTLTFALLTAPTNATLGASSGILAWRPLIAQADSTNAFSVSVTDSGSPAMSATQSFTVFVSAATAPSNSSVSYTAGTCQFSVAGIVGPDYIIQASTNLSSWETLYSTNPSAMPFSYTDTSASNYAVRFFRVLLGP
;
A
#
# COMPACT_ATOMS: atom_id res chain seq x y z
N MET A 1 23.27 -57.58 28.98
CA MET A 1 23.31 -56.85 30.27
C MET A 1 24.76 -56.48 30.55
N LYS A 2 25.05 -55.20 30.85
CA LYS A 2 26.35 -54.56 31.16
C LYS A 2 27.39 -54.41 30.03
N THR A 3 27.67 -53.15 29.69
CA THR A 3 28.97 -52.61 29.22
C THR A 3 29.90 -52.35 30.42
N PRO A 4 31.26 -52.26 30.25
CA PRO A 4 31.97 -51.00 29.89
C PRO A 4 33.15 -51.22 28.89
N ASP A 5 33.42 -50.37 27.90
CA ASP A 5 34.00 -49.00 27.88
C ASP A 5 35.54 -48.99 27.69
N THR A 6 36.04 -48.40 26.59
CA THR A 6 37.17 -47.43 26.54
C THR A 6 37.47 -46.97 25.10
N ASN A 7 37.01 -45.75 24.79
CA ASN A 7 37.80 -44.57 24.37
C ASN A 7 38.85 -44.66 23.21
N THR A 8 38.72 -43.80 22.19
CA THR A 8 39.58 -42.60 21.99
C THR A 8 39.21 -41.75 20.77
N ASN A 9 39.28 -40.41 20.97
CA ASN A 9 39.49 -39.30 20.01
C ASN A 9 38.31 -38.51 19.41
N SER A 10 37.90 -37.51 20.20
CA SER A 10 37.32 -36.17 19.90
C SER A 10 38.02 -35.38 18.75
N PRO A 11 37.52 -34.24 18.19
CA PRO A 11 36.63 -33.27 18.87
C PRO A 11 35.58 -32.43 18.05
N LYS A 12 34.70 -31.76 18.82
CA LYS A 12 34.04 -30.45 18.59
C LYS A 12 32.80 -30.35 17.68
N LYS A 13 31.63 -30.24 18.33
CA LYS A 13 30.64 -29.17 18.01
C LYS A 13 30.20 -28.50 19.31
N ILE A 14 30.63 -27.24 19.46
CA ILE A 14 30.33 -26.36 20.58
C ILE A 14 29.05 -25.58 20.27
N LEU A 15 28.12 -25.61 21.22
CA LEU A 15 27.00 -24.69 21.40
C LEU A 15 27.50 -23.23 21.49
N ARG A 16 26.92 -22.29 20.73
CA ARG A 16 26.83 -20.86 21.09
C ARG A 16 25.51 -20.33 20.53
N LEU A 17 24.46 -20.21 21.35
CA LEU A 17 24.09 -19.08 22.22
C LEU A 17 23.97 -17.74 21.47
N ALA A 18 22.75 -17.23 21.51
CA ALA A 18 22.34 -15.91 21.05
C ALA A 18 23.12 -14.79 21.75
N ALA A 19 23.46 -13.76 20.98
CA ALA A 19 23.78 -12.44 21.50
C ALA A 19 23.14 -11.39 20.57
N VAL A 20 22.01 -10.86 21.02
CA VAL A 20 21.45 -9.59 20.57
C VAL A 20 22.24 -8.51 21.30
N ALA A 21 23.00 -7.71 20.57
CA ALA A 21 23.48 -6.41 21.04
C ALA A 21 23.75 -5.51 19.82
N ALA A 22 23.18 -4.31 19.89
CA ALA A 22 23.14 -3.29 18.86
C ALA A 22 24.52 -2.97 18.25
N LEU A 23 24.62 -3.05 16.92
CA LEU A 23 25.61 -2.29 16.16
C LEU A 23 24.94 -1.02 15.64
N ILE A 24 25.44 0.10 16.13
CA ILE A 24 25.17 1.44 15.62
C ILE A 24 25.69 1.47 14.16
N PHE A 25 24.78 1.69 13.21
CA PHE A 25 25.09 1.83 11.79
C PHE A 25 25.83 3.16 11.54
N SER A 26 27.17 3.11 11.53
CA SER A 26 28.00 4.13 10.89
C SER A 26 28.98 3.43 9.97
N GLY A 27 28.64 3.35 8.69
CA GLY A 27 29.46 2.71 7.69
C GLY A 27 28.73 2.65 6.36
N ALA A 28 28.74 3.75 5.62
CA ALA A 28 28.63 3.66 4.17
C ALA A 28 29.88 2.92 3.66
N THR A 29 29.83 1.59 3.63
CA THR A 29 30.85 0.80 2.94
C THR A 29 30.59 0.97 1.45
N SER A 30 31.38 1.81 0.80
CA SER A 30 31.52 1.79 -0.65
C SER A 30 31.98 0.39 -1.05
N PHE A 31 31.10 -0.38 -1.71
CA PHE A 31 31.46 -1.64 -2.32
C PHE A 31 32.31 -1.35 -3.56
N ALA A 32 33.60 -1.10 -3.36
CA ALA A 32 34.56 -1.06 -4.45
C ALA A 32 34.67 -2.49 -5.03
N GLN A 33 34.06 -2.72 -6.19
CA GLN A 33 34.34 -3.88 -7.03
C GLN A 33 35.84 -3.95 -7.31
N SER A 34 36.44 -5.14 -7.24
CA SER A 34 37.86 -5.29 -7.52
C SER A 34 38.16 -4.91 -8.99
N PRO A 35 38.96 -3.86 -9.26
CA PRO A 35 39.32 -3.42 -10.62
C PRO A 35 40.06 -4.48 -11.44
N THR A 36 40.55 -5.53 -10.78
CA THR A 36 41.44 -6.55 -11.34
C THR A 36 40.79 -7.41 -12.42
N ASN A 37 39.49 -7.70 -12.34
CA ASN A 37 38.83 -8.58 -13.31
C ASN A 37 38.54 -7.86 -14.65
N VAL A 38 38.13 -6.58 -14.61
CA VAL A 38 37.80 -5.83 -15.85
C VAL A 38 39.04 -5.67 -16.74
N VAL A 39 40.19 -5.35 -16.14
CA VAL A 39 41.47 -5.22 -16.87
C VAL A 39 41.92 -6.58 -17.42
N ALA A 40 41.79 -7.66 -16.65
CA ALA A 40 42.13 -9.01 -17.11
C ALA A 40 41.29 -9.44 -18.32
N VAL A 41 39.98 -9.17 -18.30
CA VAL A 41 39.08 -9.47 -19.41
C VAL A 41 39.40 -8.62 -20.64
N TYR A 42 39.65 -7.32 -20.47
CA TYR A 42 40.10 -6.46 -21.56
C TYR A 42 41.41 -6.98 -22.19
N ASN A 43 42.41 -7.31 -21.37
CA ASN A 43 43.68 -7.84 -21.87
C ASN A 43 43.50 -9.16 -22.63
N ALA A 44 42.64 -10.06 -22.14
CA ALA A 44 42.30 -11.29 -22.85
C ALA A 44 41.56 -11.04 -24.17
N ALA A 45 40.71 -10.00 -24.23
CA ALA A 45 40.02 -9.58 -25.45
C ALA A 45 41.00 -9.05 -26.50
N GLN A 46 41.93 -8.19 -26.09
CA GLN A 46 42.99 -7.70 -26.97
C GLN A 46 43.90 -8.84 -27.45
N ALA A 47 44.24 -9.78 -26.56
CA ALA A 47 45.04 -10.96 -26.93
C ALA A 47 44.31 -11.84 -27.96
N PHE A 48 43.00 -12.06 -27.81
CA PHE A 48 42.21 -12.78 -28.81
C PHE A 48 42.15 -12.03 -30.15
N LEU A 49 41.82 -10.73 -30.14
CA LEU A 49 41.76 -9.92 -31.37
C LEU A 49 43.10 -9.90 -32.13
N ALA A 50 44.23 -9.89 -31.42
CA ALA A 50 45.57 -9.93 -32.01
C ALA A 50 45.87 -11.25 -32.76
N THR A 51 45.13 -12.32 -32.49
CA THR A 51 45.28 -13.59 -33.23
C THR A 51 44.48 -13.63 -34.52
N LEU A 52 43.58 -12.67 -34.76
CA LEU A 52 42.65 -12.68 -35.89
C LEU A 52 43.24 -12.00 -37.13
N SER A 53 42.91 -12.52 -38.31
CA SER A 53 43.10 -11.79 -39.56
C SER A 53 42.17 -10.57 -39.64
N SER A 54 42.46 -9.62 -40.54
CA SER A 54 41.60 -8.44 -40.72
C SER A 54 40.15 -8.79 -41.09
N SER A 55 39.95 -9.83 -41.92
CA SER A 55 38.61 -10.31 -42.28
C SER A 55 37.87 -10.93 -41.08
N GLN A 56 38.56 -11.75 -40.28
CA GLN A 56 37.99 -12.32 -39.06
C GLN A 56 37.65 -11.21 -38.06
N SER A 57 38.55 -10.25 -37.82
CA SER A 57 38.33 -9.12 -36.92
C SER A 57 37.07 -8.31 -37.29
N ASN A 58 36.88 -8.01 -38.58
CA ASN A 58 35.68 -7.33 -39.08
C ASN A 58 34.38 -8.13 -38.87
N SER A 59 34.45 -9.46 -38.78
CA SER A 59 33.31 -10.32 -38.46
C SER A 59 33.14 -10.59 -36.96
N THR A 60 34.06 -10.12 -36.11
CA THR A 60 34.04 -10.34 -34.66
C THR A 60 33.57 -9.08 -33.91
N VAL A 61 33.91 -7.88 -34.38
CA VAL A 61 33.61 -6.61 -33.69
C VAL A 61 32.48 -5.85 -34.39
N TYR A 62 31.39 -5.63 -33.68
CA TYR A 62 30.17 -4.97 -34.16
C TYR A 62 29.99 -3.60 -33.48
N SER A 63 29.19 -2.72 -34.09
CA SER A 63 28.78 -1.46 -33.46
C SER A 63 27.98 -1.72 -32.18
N LEU A 64 28.16 -0.87 -31.17
CA LEU A 64 27.45 -0.95 -29.89
C LEU A 64 25.98 -0.54 -30.04
N LEU A 65 25.15 -1.47 -30.52
CA LEU A 65 23.72 -1.28 -30.76
C LEU A 65 22.93 -2.39 -30.08
N LEU A 66 21.77 -2.04 -29.54
CA LEU A 66 20.89 -3.02 -28.89
C LEU A 66 20.41 -4.12 -29.84
N THR A 67 20.24 -3.80 -31.13
CA THR A 67 19.95 -4.78 -32.18
C THR A 67 21.06 -5.81 -32.32
N ASN A 68 22.33 -5.39 -32.28
CA ASN A 68 23.46 -6.31 -32.32
C ASN A 68 23.56 -7.12 -31.02
N ALA A 69 23.36 -6.50 -29.85
CA ALA A 69 23.39 -7.21 -28.56
C ALA A 69 22.27 -8.25 -28.41
N ARG A 70 21.14 -8.08 -29.11
CA ARG A 70 20.04 -9.05 -29.15
C ARG A 70 20.21 -10.11 -30.24
N ASN A 71 21.24 -10.03 -31.09
CA ASN A 71 21.48 -10.98 -32.17
C ASN A 71 22.22 -12.24 -31.68
N TRP A 72 21.56 -13.02 -30.84
CA TRP A 72 21.97 -14.34 -30.39
C TRP A 72 20.76 -15.28 -30.33
N SER A 73 21.01 -16.58 -30.40
CA SER A 73 19.97 -17.60 -30.28
C SER A 73 20.55 -18.88 -29.70
N ASN A 74 19.69 -19.65 -29.04
CA ASN A 74 20.02 -20.96 -28.46
C ASN A 74 19.74 -22.13 -29.41
N LEU A 75 19.13 -21.89 -30.58
CA LEU A 75 18.73 -22.94 -31.51
C LEU A 75 19.91 -23.64 -32.20
N PRO A 76 19.75 -24.80 -32.85
CA PRO A 76 20.83 -25.43 -33.61
C PRO A 76 21.37 -24.57 -34.78
N ILE A 77 22.46 -25.01 -35.42
CA ILE A 77 22.99 -24.33 -36.61
C ILE A 77 21.94 -24.31 -37.74
N GLY A 78 21.90 -23.21 -38.50
CA GLY A 78 20.96 -23.04 -39.61
C GLY A 78 19.57 -22.52 -39.19
N ALA A 79 19.21 -22.61 -37.91
CA ALA A 79 17.94 -22.09 -37.40
C ALA A 79 17.98 -20.57 -37.12
N ALA A 80 19.15 -20.02 -36.82
CA ALA A 80 19.34 -18.60 -36.52
C ALA A 80 20.73 -18.10 -36.89
N THR A 81 20.80 -16.82 -37.30
CA THR A 81 22.05 -16.09 -37.46
C THR A 81 22.59 -15.62 -36.11
N ARG A 82 23.90 -15.49 -35.99
CA ARG A 82 24.59 -15.03 -34.78
C ARG A 82 25.71 -14.06 -35.14
N ASN A 83 26.08 -13.21 -34.19
CA ASN A 83 27.29 -12.41 -34.32
C ASN A 83 28.54 -13.28 -34.17
N GLY A 84 29.62 -12.88 -34.84
CA GLY A 84 30.94 -13.45 -34.62
C GLY A 84 31.30 -14.64 -35.51
N PRO A 85 32.60 -14.97 -35.63
CA PRO A 85 33.05 -16.22 -36.22
C PRO A 85 32.67 -17.43 -35.35
N ARG A 86 32.44 -18.56 -36.01
CA ARG A 86 32.23 -19.86 -35.38
C ARG A 86 33.58 -20.50 -35.05
N PHE A 87 33.70 -21.28 -33.97
CA PHE A 87 34.99 -21.78 -33.48
C PHE A 87 35.68 -22.74 -34.46
N ASP A 88 34.94 -23.46 -35.30
CA ASP A 88 35.50 -24.30 -36.38
C ASP A 88 36.07 -23.49 -37.56
N SER A 89 35.74 -22.20 -37.67
CA SER A 89 36.35 -21.26 -38.63
C SER A 89 37.61 -20.57 -38.07
N LEU A 90 37.93 -20.84 -36.81
CA LEU A 90 39.10 -20.32 -36.11
C LEU A 90 40.22 -21.38 -36.06
N SER A 91 41.47 -20.94 -36.02
CA SER A 91 42.61 -21.81 -35.77
C SER A 91 42.63 -22.30 -34.30
N ALA A 92 43.37 -23.38 -34.02
CA ALA A 92 43.49 -23.89 -32.65
C ALA A 92 44.03 -22.83 -31.65
N ALA A 93 44.96 -21.99 -32.10
CA ALA A 93 45.48 -20.88 -31.29
C ALA A 93 44.40 -19.81 -31.03
N GLN A 94 43.60 -19.47 -32.04
CA GLN A 94 42.48 -18.53 -31.92
C GLN A 94 41.40 -19.07 -30.97
N VAL A 95 41.04 -20.35 -31.07
CA VAL A 95 40.09 -21.01 -30.14
C VAL A 95 40.64 -20.99 -28.71
N THR A 96 41.93 -21.27 -28.52
CA THR A 96 42.58 -21.21 -27.20
C THR A 96 42.48 -19.81 -26.59
N ALA A 97 42.75 -18.77 -27.38
CA ALA A 97 42.62 -17.38 -26.93
C ALA A 97 41.16 -17.00 -26.61
N ALA A 98 40.19 -17.47 -27.41
CA ALA A 98 38.77 -17.26 -27.17
C ALA A 98 38.29 -17.93 -25.85
N LEU A 99 38.73 -19.15 -25.57
CA LEU A 99 38.41 -19.86 -24.33
C LEU A 99 39.08 -19.22 -23.09
N ASN A 100 40.30 -18.70 -23.25
CA ASN A 100 40.94 -17.91 -22.18
C ASN A 100 40.14 -16.63 -21.88
N LEU A 101 39.68 -15.93 -22.90
CA LEU A 101 38.79 -14.77 -22.73
C LEU A 101 37.48 -15.14 -22.03
N ALA A 102 36.82 -16.21 -22.44
CA ALA A 102 35.61 -16.71 -21.76
C ALA A 102 35.89 -17.02 -20.28
N THR A 103 37.04 -17.60 -19.97
CA THR A 103 37.46 -17.91 -18.59
C THR A 103 37.60 -16.65 -17.73
N ASN A 104 38.25 -15.61 -18.26
CA ASN A 104 38.37 -14.34 -17.55
C ASN A 104 37.00 -13.68 -17.36
N ALA A 105 36.13 -13.70 -18.37
CA ALA A 105 34.83 -13.04 -18.31
C ALA A 105 33.84 -13.72 -17.36
N LEU A 106 33.80 -15.06 -17.37
CA LEU A 106 32.80 -15.86 -16.66
C LEU A 106 33.29 -16.37 -15.30
N GLY A 107 34.59 -16.33 -15.03
CA GLY A 107 35.20 -17.03 -13.91
C GLY A 107 35.14 -18.56 -14.06
N THR A 108 35.71 -19.28 -13.08
CA THR A 108 35.89 -20.74 -13.15
C THR A 108 34.59 -21.51 -13.39
N ASN A 109 33.54 -21.22 -12.62
CA ASN A 109 32.28 -21.95 -12.70
C ASN A 109 31.54 -21.71 -14.03
N GLY A 110 31.49 -20.45 -14.48
CA GLY A 110 30.83 -20.10 -15.74
C GLY A 110 31.57 -20.62 -16.96
N ALA A 111 32.91 -20.61 -16.92
CA ALA A 111 33.76 -21.17 -17.97
C ALA A 111 33.66 -22.69 -18.04
N TRP A 112 33.63 -23.36 -16.88
CA TRP A 112 33.34 -24.79 -16.80
C TRP A 112 31.98 -25.11 -17.42
N LEU A 113 30.92 -24.38 -17.04
CA LEU A 113 29.58 -24.59 -17.59
C LEU A 113 29.56 -24.37 -19.10
N PHE A 114 30.16 -23.29 -19.61
CA PHE A 114 30.28 -23.04 -21.04
C PHE A 114 30.92 -24.21 -21.79
N ASN A 115 32.01 -24.77 -21.24
CA ASN A 115 32.71 -25.89 -21.85
C ASN A 115 31.89 -27.19 -21.80
N GLU A 116 31.19 -27.46 -20.70
CA GLU A 116 30.35 -28.65 -20.56
C GLU A 116 29.19 -28.67 -21.56
N ILE A 117 28.53 -27.52 -21.80
CA ILE A 117 27.47 -27.44 -22.80
C ILE A 117 28.03 -27.68 -24.21
N ARG A 118 29.21 -27.13 -24.51
CA ARG A 118 29.95 -27.44 -25.74
C ARG A 118 30.21 -28.94 -25.91
N LEU A 119 30.61 -29.62 -24.84
CA LEU A 119 30.87 -31.06 -24.88
C LEU A 119 29.59 -31.87 -25.08
N ALA A 120 28.45 -31.44 -24.52
CA ALA A 120 27.14 -32.04 -24.78
C ALA A 120 26.79 -31.97 -26.27
N ASP A 121 27.03 -30.83 -26.92
CA ASP A 121 26.84 -30.69 -28.37
C ASP A 121 27.78 -31.58 -29.20
N GLY A 122 29.01 -31.81 -28.71
CA GLY A 122 29.92 -32.80 -29.29
C GLY A 122 29.36 -34.22 -29.21
N LEU A 123 28.64 -34.55 -28.15
CA LEU A 123 27.93 -35.83 -28.03
C LEU A 123 26.71 -35.88 -28.95
N LEU A 124 25.92 -34.80 -29.08
CA LEU A 124 24.79 -34.74 -30.01
C LEU A 124 25.25 -34.96 -31.46
N ALA A 125 26.42 -34.46 -31.83
CA ALA A 125 27.03 -34.64 -33.15
C ALA A 125 27.26 -36.12 -33.53
N THR A 126 27.30 -37.03 -32.55
CA THR A 126 27.42 -38.48 -32.80
C THR A 126 26.10 -39.12 -33.25
N SER A 127 24.97 -38.45 -33.00
CA SER A 127 23.63 -38.97 -33.21
C SER A 127 22.78 -38.12 -34.17
N ALA A 128 23.14 -36.85 -34.40
CA ALA A 128 22.45 -35.96 -35.34
C ALA A 128 23.42 -34.96 -35.99
N SER A 129 23.10 -34.57 -37.23
CA SER A 129 23.81 -33.49 -37.93
C SER A 129 23.42 -32.12 -37.38
N GLY A 130 24.30 -31.13 -37.55
CA GLY A 130 24.02 -29.75 -37.14
C GLY A 130 24.45 -29.40 -35.72
N TYR A 131 25.10 -30.34 -35.03
CA TYR A 131 25.68 -30.17 -33.70
C TYR A 131 27.20 -30.37 -33.76
N SER A 132 27.92 -29.67 -32.90
CA SER A 132 29.36 -29.85 -32.71
C SER A 132 29.80 -29.07 -31.50
N SER A 133 30.79 -29.58 -30.77
CA SER A 133 31.46 -28.77 -29.76
C SER A 133 32.06 -27.50 -30.37
N ASN A 134 32.40 -27.47 -31.65
CA ASN A 134 32.94 -26.28 -32.30
C ASN A 134 31.90 -25.37 -32.99
N TYR A 135 30.60 -25.66 -32.89
CA TYR A 135 29.54 -24.80 -33.43
C TYR A 135 29.13 -23.66 -32.48
N TYR A 136 30.13 -23.01 -31.89
CA TYR A 136 29.98 -21.92 -30.95
C TYR A 136 30.65 -20.67 -31.48
N TYR A 137 30.19 -19.52 -31.02
CA TYR A 137 30.45 -18.21 -31.59
C TYR A 137 31.00 -17.28 -30.52
N ILE A 138 31.87 -16.36 -30.95
CA ILE A 138 32.39 -15.29 -30.11
C ILE A 138 32.32 -13.97 -30.85
N ALA A 139 31.76 -12.94 -30.21
CA ALA A 139 31.67 -11.61 -30.78
C ALA A 139 31.84 -10.54 -29.72
N PHE A 140 32.19 -9.34 -30.19
CA PHE A 140 32.15 -8.11 -29.41
C PHE A 140 31.10 -7.19 -29.99
N VAL A 141 30.18 -6.71 -29.15
CA VAL A 141 29.28 -5.62 -29.50
C VAL A 141 29.83 -4.37 -28.82
N GLY A 142 30.38 -3.45 -29.61
CA GLY A 142 31.33 -2.44 -29.16
C GLY A 142 32.77 -2.97 -29.16
N ALA A 143 33.74 -2.11 -29.50
CA ALA A 143 35.14 -2.49 -29.45
C ALA A 143 35.61 -2.64 -27.99
N PRO A 144 36.35 -3.72 -27.65
CA PRO A 144 36.94 -3.87 -26.32
C PRO A 144 37.74 -2.63 -25.94
N SER A 145 37.41 -2.07 -24.77
CA SER A 145 37.97 -0.79 -24.31
C SER A 145 38.01 -0.75 -22.79
N THR A 146 39.00 -0.06 -22.24
CA THR A 146 39.05 0.34 -20.82
C THR A 146 38.33 1.65 -20.56
N ASN A 147 37.89 2.36 -21.60
CA ASN A 147 37.36 3.72 -21.52
C ASN A 147 35.94 3.86 -22.12
N SER A 148 35.39 2.79 -22.69
CA SER A 148 34.08 2.78 -23.32
C SER A 148 33.39 1.44 -23.09
N PRO A 149 32.05 1.41 -23.05
CA PRO A 149 31.32 0.18 -22.82
C PRO A 149 31.35 -0.78 -24.02
N TRP A 150 31.29 -2.08 -23.74
CA TRP A 150 31.21 -3.15 -24.75
C TRP A 150 30.59 -4.43 -24.16
N ILE A 151 30.16 -5.35 -25.01
CA ILE A 151 29.65 -6.68 -24.63
C ILE A 151 30.51 -7.77 -25.27
N LEU A 152 30.93 -8.74 -24.46
CA LEU A 152 31.35 -10.05 -24.94
C LEU A 152 30.10 -10.93 -25.13
N GLN A 153 29.89 -11.39 -26.35
CA GLN A 153 28.89 -12.40 -26.66
C GLN A 153 29.55 -13.75 -26.86
N LEU A 154 29.08 -14.75 -26.13
CA LEU A 154 29.39 -16.15 -26.36
C LEU A 154 28.07 -16.87 -26.65
N GLY A 155 28.01 -17.58 -27.78
CA GLY A 155 26.74 -18.14 -28.27
C GLY A 155 26.91 -19.47 -28.96
N GLY A 156 25.82 -20.18 -29.15
CA GLY A 156 25.77 -21.47 -29.83
C GLY A 156 24.44 -22.16 -29.57
N HIS A 157 24.31 -23.42 -29.97
CA HIS A 157 23.18 -24.21 -29.50
C HIS A 157 23.27 -24.34 -27.97
N HIS A 158 22.14 -24.10 -27.30
CA HIS A 158 22.02 -24.07 -25.83
C HIS A 158 22.86 -23.03 -25.06
N ILE A 159 23.49 -22.04 -25.72
CA ILE A 159 24.22 -20.96 -25.03
C ILE A 159 23.85 -19.60 -25.61
N GLY A 160 23.55 -18.66 -24.70
CA GLY A 160 23.39 -17.24 -25.02
C GLY A 160 23.91 -16.38 -23.87
N TYR A 161 25.22 -16.16 -23.82
CA TYR A 161 25.86 -15.33 -22.79
C TYR A 161 26.18 -13.96 -23.33
N ASN A 162 25.73 -12.95 -22.60
CA ASN A 162 26.00 -11.55 -22.90
C ASN A 162 26.62 -10.91 -21.66
N VAL A 163 27.95 -10.78 -21.66
CA VAL A 163 28.69 -10.16 -20.55
C VAL A 163 29.02 -8.73 -20.95
N SER A 164 28.54 -7.75 -20.21
CA SER A 164 28.72 -6.32 -20.48
C SER A 164 29.78 -5.70 -19.58
N PHE A 165 30.56 -4.77 -20.13
CA PHE A 165 31.74 -4.15 -19.51
C PHE A 165 31.68 -2.62 -19.63
N ASN A 166 32.02 -1.87 -18.57
CA ASN A 166 32.13 -0.40 -18.60
C ASN A 166 33.26 0.16 -17.72
N THR A 167 34.51 -0.09 -18.08
CA THR A 167 35.70 0.46 -17.38
C THR A 167 35.88 0.04 -15.91
N THR A 168 34.80 -0.17 -15.15
CA THR A 168 34.73 -0.35 -13.70
C THR A 168 33.78 -1.47 -13.28
N ASN A 169 32.75 -1.82 -14.05
CA ASN A 169 31.78 -2.85 -13.67
C ASN A 169 31.56 -3.93 -14.75
N LEU A 170 30.95 -5.03 -14.29
CA LEU A 170 30.52 -6.17 -15.08
C LEU A 170 29.02 -6.41 -14.88
N SER A 171 28.28 -6.66 -15.96
CA SER A 171 26.95 -7.29 -15.92
C SER A 171 27.00 -8.60 -16.68
N ALA A 172 26.38 -9.66 -16.17
CA ALA A 172 26.46 -11.00 -16.74
C ALA A 172 25.14 -11.49 -17.37
N THR A 173 24.21 -10.57 -17.69
CA THR A 173 22.87 -10.93 -18.18
C THR A 173 22.51 -10.24 -19.50
N PRO A 174 21.74 -10.92 -20.38
CA PRO A 174 21.10 -12.22 -20.17
C PRO A 174 22.07 -13.41 -20.26
N PHE A 175 21.75 -14.44 -19.47
CA PHE A 175 22.53 -15.67 -19.34
C PHE A 175 21.61 -16.87 -19.61
N PHE A 176 21.55 -17.30 -20.86
CA PHE A 176 20.78 -18.48 -21.27
C PHE A 176 21.66 -19.73 -21.29
N VAL A 177 21.12 -20.84 -20.74
CA VAL A 177 21.73 -22.17 -20.85
C VAL A 177 20.66 -23.22 -21.11
N GLY A 178 20.95 -24.15 -22.03
CA GLY A 178 20.26 -25.43 -22.12
C GLY A 178 21.25 -26.60 -22.02
N VAL A 179 20.75 -27.82 -21.94
CA VAL A 179 21.59 -29.01 -22.11
C VAL A 179 20.76 -30.20 -22.58
N GLU A 180 21.27 -30.95 -23.55
CA GLU A 180 20.77 -32.24 -23.99
C GLU A 180 21.96 -33.16 -24.34
N PRO A 181 22.05 -34.38 -23.78
CA PRO A 181 21.25 -34.92 -22.69
C PRO A 181 21.62 -34.30 -21.32
N LYS A 182 20.77 -34.46 -20.31
CA LYS A 182 20.99 -33.91 -18.94
C LYS A 182 22.24 -34.45 -18.24
N VAL A 183 22.55 -35.72 -18.50
CA VAL A 183 23.67 -36.46 -17.93
C VAL A 183 24.22 -37.39 -18.99
N TRP A 184 25.54 -37.47 -19.10
CA TRP A 184 26.19 -38.45 -19.96
C TRP A 184 27.53 -38.90 -19.38
N THR A 185 28.08 -39.98 -19.92
CA THR A 185 29.44 -40.44 -19.60
C THR A 185 30.30 -40.33 -20.85
N ASN A 186 31.45 -39.68 -20.75
CA ASN A 186 32.44 -39.62 -21.82
C ASN A 186 33.82 -40.00 -21.25
N SER A 187 34.46 -41.01 -21.84
CA SER A 187 35.77 -41.52 -21.37
C SER A 187 35.82 -41.82 -19.86
N GLY A 188 34.74 -42.36 -19.29
CA GLY A 188 34.62 -42.68 -17.86
C GLY A 188 34.30 -41.50 -16.94
N VAL A 189 34.18 -40.28 -17.46
CA VAL A 189 33.79 -39.08 -16.70
C VAL A 189 32.29 -38.86 -16.84
N ILE A 190 31.60 -38.68 -15.71
CA ILE A 190 30.18 -38.32 -15.68
C ILE A 190 30.05 -36.80 -15.78
N HIS A 191 29.29 -36.34 -16.77
CA HIS A 191 28.99 -34.94 -17.01
C HIS A 191 27.53 -34.67 -16.66
N SER A 192 27.27 -33.59 -15.91
CA SER A 192 25.91 -33.21 -15.50
C SER A 192 25.80 -31.70 -15.18
N PRO A 193 25.99 -30.83 -16.18
CA PRO A 193 26.28 -29.41 -15.97
C PRO A 193 25.19 -28.62 -15.24
N LEU A 194 23.93 -29.04 -15.34
CA LEU A 194 22.79 -28.36 -14.73
C LEU A 194 22.25 -29.04 -13.46
N THR A 195 22.93 -30.05 -12.92
CA THR A 195 22.46 -30.80 -11.74
C THR A 195 22.19 -29.91 -10.53
N ASN A 196 23.08 -28.96 -10.23
CA ASN A 196 22.90 -28.06 -9.07
C ASN A 196 21.69 -27.14 -9.26
N LYS A 197 21.48 -26.62 -10.47
CA LYS A 197 20.32 -25.77 -10.81
C LYS A 197 19.02 -26.56 -10.72
N PHE A 198 19.02 -27.77 -11.26
CA PHE A 198 17.88 -28.68 -11.19
C PHE A 198 17.54 -29.04 -9.75
N ALA A 199 18.54 -29.39 -8.91
CA ALA A 199 18.32 -29.72 -7.50
C ALA A 199 17.70 -28.54 -6.73
N ALA A 200 18.20 -27.31 -6.93
CA ALA A 200 17.64 -26.12 -6.29
C ALA A 200 16.18 -25.89 -6.70
N VAL A 201 15.87 -25.97 -8.00
CA VAL A 201 14.50 -25.80 -8.52
C VAL A 201 13.57 -26.93 -8.09
N LEU A 202 14.05 -28.17 -8.08
CA LEU A 202 13.28 -29.32 -7.61
C LEU A 202 12.89 -29.17 -6.15
N ASN A 203 13.85 -28.82 -5.28
CA ASN A 203 13.58 -28.62 -3.86
C ASN A 203 12.58 -27.47 -3.64
N LEU A 204 12.73 -26.34 -4.35
CA LEU A 204 11.76 -25.25 -4.31
C LEU A 204 10.38 -25.74 -4.78
N ARG A 205 10.31 -26.40 -5.94
CA ARG A 205 9.05 -26.90 -6.53
C ARG A 205 8.30 -27.84 -5.58
N GLN A 206 9.00 -28.74 -4.90
CA GLN A 206 8.41 -29.67 -3.93
C GLN A 206 7.88 -28.97 -2.68
N ALA A 207 8.45 -27.83 -2.31
CA ALA A 207 8.02 -27.04 -1.16
C ALA A 207 6.87 -26.07 -1.46
N LEU A 208 6.60 -25.78 -2.74
CA LEU A 208 5.51 -24.86 -3.14
C LEU A 208 4.14 -25.53 -3.14
N THR A 209 3.11 -24.75 -2.81
CA THR A 209 1.70 -25.18 -2.84
C THR A 209 0.95 -24.48 -3.97
N SER A 210 -0.33 -24.81 -4.18
CA SER A 210 -1.15 -24.25 -5.28
C SER A 210 -1.25 -22.73 -5.31
N SER A 211 -0.94 -22.02 -4.23
CA SER A 211 -0.82 -20.55 -4.22
C SER A 211 0.25 -20.00 -5.16
N ALA A 212 1.26 -20.81 -5.50
CA ALA A 212 2.31 -20.46 -6.46
C ALA A 212 2.05 -21.01 -7.88
N LEU A 213 0.91 -21.64 -8.13
CA LEU A 213 0.57 -22.19 -9.45
C LEU A 213 0.33 -21.05 -10.45
N LEU A 214 1.05 -21.08 -11.56
CA LEU A 214 0.89 -20.16 -12.68
C LEU A 214 -0.25 -20.63 -13.58
N SER A 215 -1.02 -19.67 -14.11
CA SER A 215 -2.04 -19.95 -15.11
C SER A 215 -1.40 -20.28 -16.47
N GLY A 216 -1.88 -21.33 -17.12
CA GLY A 216 -1.46 -21.71 -18.48
C GLY A 216 -0.39 -22.80 -18.52
N THR A 217 -0.05 -23.20 -19.75
CA THR A 217 0.97 -24.20 -20.07
C THR A 217 2.22 -23.54 -20.64
N PHE A 218 3.38 -24.12 -20.35
CA PHE A 218 4.67 -23.59 -20.77
C PHE A 218 5.36 -24.65 -21.63
N SER A 219 5.86 -24.25 -22.80
CA SER A 219 6.65 -25.12 -23.68
C SER A 219 8.10 -24.66 -23.82
N ASP A 220 8.36 -23.39 -23.47
CA ASP A 220 9.69 -22.78 -23.47
C ASP A 220 9.80 -21.75 -22.32
N ILE A 221 11.00 -21.22 -22.10
CA ILE A 221 11.17 -19.97 -21.34
C ILE A 221 10.32 -18.88 -21.97
N VAL A 222 9.82 -17.94 -21.15
CA VAL A 222 8.96 -16.86 -21.64
C VAL A 222 9.72 -15.60 -22.02
N PHE A 223 11.00 -15.47 -21.64
CA PHE A 223 11.76 -14.24 -21.85
C PHE A 223 13.23 -14.49 -22.26
N GLY A 224 13.44 -14.98 -23.49
CA GLY A 224 14.76 -15.14 -24.14
C GLY A 224 15.28 -13.86 -24.81
N ALA A 225 15.94 -13.90 -25.97
CA ALA A 225 16.70 -12.76 -26.53
C ALA A 225 15.97 -11.39 -26.56
N ASN A 226 14.64 -11.36 -26.66
CA ASN A 226 13.79 -10.17 -26.60
C ASN A 226 14.18 -9.11 -27.65
N GLY A 227 13.50 -9.12 -28.81
CA GLY A 227 13.67 -8.16 -29.90
C GLY A 227 13.16 -8.69 -31.24
N SER A 228 13.03 -7.83 -32.24
CA SER A 228 12.52 -8.13 -33.59
C SER A 228 13.52 -8.87 -34.49
N GLY A 229 14.26 -9.83 -33.94
CA GLY A 229 15.06 -10.77 -34.72
C GLY A 229 14.18 -11.96 -35.08
N ASN A 230 14.04 -12.24 -36.37
CA ASN A 230 13.11 -13.20 -37.02
C ASN A 230 13.10 -14.67 -36.51
N HIS A 231 13.72 -15.00 -35.39
CA HIS A 231 14.02 -16.39 -35.01
C HIS A 231 13.34 -16.83 -33.70
N ASP A 232 13.27 -15.97 -32.69
CA ASP A 232 12.65 -16.29 -31.40
C ASP A 232 11.70 -15.16 -30.97
N ASN A 233 10.38 -15.35 -31.12
CA ASN A 233 9.33 -14.35 -30.85
C ASN A 233 9.11 -14.12 -29.34
N TYR A 234 10.13 -13.62 -28.63
CA TYR A 234 10.02 -13.30 -27.21
C TYR A 234 9.37 -11.92 -26.97
N PRO A 235 8.57 -11.76 -25.91
CA PRO A 235 7.97 -10.49 -25.54
C PRO A 235 9.02 -9.43 -25.17
N GLN A 236 8.65 -8.15 -25.34
CA GLN A 236 9.56 -7.03 -25.12
C GLN A 236 9.66 -6.56 -23.67
N THR A 237 8.65 -6.87 -22.87
CA THR A 237 8.53 -6.45 -21.47
C THR A 237 8.32 -7.65 -20.56
N TYR A 238 8.82 -7.57 -19.34
CA TYR A 238 8.62 -8.60 -18.33
C TYR A 238 7.12 -8.68 -17.97
N PRO A 239 6.55 -9.89 -17.83
CA PRO A 239 5.21 -10.09 -17.29
C PRO A 239 5.00 -9.38 -15.94
N THR A 240 3.89 -8.67 -15.78
CA THR A 240 3.54 -7.93 -14.54
C THR A 240 2.35 -8.52 -13.79
N SER A 241 1.64 -9.49 -14.38
CA SER A 241 0.51 -10.20 -13.79
C SER A 241 0.75 -11.71 -13.76
N GLY A 242 -0.04 -12.44 -12.95
CA GLY A 242 0.10 -13.90 -12.82
C GLY A 242 1.50 -14.32 -12.38
N ARG A 243 2.08 -13.62 -11.39
CA ARG A 243 3.48 -13.78 -10.98
C ARG A 243 3.71 -14.99 -10.06
N GLY A 244 2.66 -15.55 -9.48
CA GLY A 244 2.70 -16.65 -8.51
C GLY A 244 2.54 -16.14 -7.08
N GLN A 245 3.20 -16.79 -6.13
CA GLN A 245 3.12 -16.45 -4.71
C GLN A 245 4.25 -15.50 -4.31
N LEU A 246 3.93 -14.48 -3.52
CA LEU A 246 4.91 -13.57 -2.95
C LEU A 246 5.80 -14.30 -1.93
N VAL A 247 7.12 -14.09 -2.00
CA VAL A 247 8.10 -14.80 -1.18
C VAL A 247 7.99 -14.43 0.30
N SER A 248 7.59 -13.21 0.64
CA SER A 248 7.29 -12.83 2.04
C SER A 248 6.12 -13.59 2.66
N ALA A 249 5.24 -14.19 1.85
CA ALA A 249 4.16 -15.05 2.34
C ALA A 249 4.59 -16.52 2.55
N LEU A 250 5.84 -16.86 2.21
CA LEU A 250 6.41 -18.19 2.40
C LEU A 250 7.02 -18.35 3.80
N SER A 251 7.10 -19.58 4.29
CA SER A 251 7.87 -19.90 5.51
C SER A 251 9.35 -19.61 5.33
N ALA A 252 10.08 -19.40 6.43
CA ALA A 252 11.53 -19.16 6.37
C ALA A 252 12.29 -20.28 5.63
N SER A 253 11.85 -21.54 5.78
CA SER A 253 12.44 -22.69 5.07
C SER A 253 12.23 -22.62 3.55
N GLN A 254 11.05 -22.21 3.10
CA GLN A 254 10.75 -22.00 1.68
C GLN A 254 11.50 -20.80 1.11
N GLN A 255 11.60 -19.69 1.87
CA GLN A 255 12.39 -18.53 1.46
C GLN A 255 13.87 -18.89 1.25
N ALA A 256 14.44 -19.75 2.09
CA ALA A 256 15.79 -20.27 1.91
C ALA A 256 15.97 -21.05 0.60
N LEU A 257 14.93 -21.79 0.15
CA LEU A 257 14.95 -22.47 -1.14
C LEU A 257 14.92 -21.50 -2.33
N VAL A 258 14.22 -20.36 -2.19
CA VAL A 258 14.27 -19.30 -3.21
C VAL A 258 15.68 -18.72 -3.32
N LYS A 259 16.33 -18.44 -2.18
CA LYS A 259 17.74 -18.00 -2.15
C LYS A 259 18.66 -19.03 -2.82
N ALA A 260 18.49 -20.33 -2.53
CA ALA A 260 19.27 -21.38 -3.16
C ALA A 260 19.12 -21.43 -4.70
N VAL A 261 17.91 -21.16 -5.23
CA VAL A 261 17.70 -21.01 -6.68
C VAL A 261 18.44 -19.77 -7.20
N ILE A 262 18.36 -18.64 -6.52
CA ILE A 262 19.10 -17.43 -6.93
C ILE A 262 20.61 -17.69 -6.97
N GLU A 263 21.15 -18.29 -5.90
CA GLU A 263 22.57 -18.61 -5.75
C GLU A 263 23.08 -19.52 -6.87
N ALA A 264 22.34 -20.59 -7.19
CA ALA A 264 22.76 -21.57 -8.21
C ALA A 264 22.90 -20.99 -9.62
N TRP A 265 22.25 -19.85 -9.92
CA TRP A 265 22.40 -19.16 -11.20
C TRP A 265 23.50 -18.11 -11.16
N VAL A 266 23.47 -17.26 -10.13
CA VAL A 266 24.36 -16.11 -10.03
C VAL A 266 25.82 -16.55 -9.84
N THR A 267 26.07 -17.67 -9.16
CA THR A 267 27.43 -18.23 -8.95
C THR A 267 28.04 -18.91 -10.19
N ASN A 268 27.31 -18.99 -11.31
CA ASN A 268 27.88 -19.31 -12.62
C ASN A 268 28.33 -18.07 -13.41
N SER A 269 28.26 -16.87 -12.81
CA SER A 269 28.99 -15.69 -13.26
C SER A 269 30.32 -15.55 -12.51
N SER A 270 31.14 -14.57 -12.89
CA SER A 270 32.42 -14.34 -12.21
C SER A 270 32.21 -13.89 -10.76
N PRO A 271 33.15 -14.18 -9.83
CA PRO A 271 33.07 -13.72 -8.44
C PRO A 271 32.88 -12.20 -8.28
N ALA A 272 33.41 -11.42 -9.25
CA ALA A 272 33.23 -9.97 -9.31
C ALA A 272 31.76 -9.56 -9.53
N VAL A 273 30.97 -10.39 -10.21
CA VAL A 273 29.53 -10.17 -10.42
C VAL A 273 28.72 -10.77 -9.27
N SER A 274 28.99 -12.02 -8.92
CA SER A 274 28.15 -12.76 -7.97
C SER A 274 28.19 -12.19 -6.55
N SER A 275 29.36 -11.77 -6.08
CA SER A 275 29.50 -11.14 -4.74
C SER A 275 28.73 -9.82 -4.59
N VAL A 276 28.42 -9.16 -5.70
CA VAL A 276 27.64 -7.91 -5.72
C VAL A 276 26.15 -8.20 -5.80
N LEU A 277 25.73 -9.13 -6.66
CA LEU A 277 24.30 -9.34 -6.93
C LEU A 277 23.60 -10.20 -5.87
N LEU A 278 24.28 -11.16 -5.25
CA LEU A 278 23.65 -12.03 -4.25
C LEU A 278 23.07 -11.24 -3.05
N PRO A 279 23.81 -10.34 -2.38
CA PRO A 279 23.25 -9.57 -1.28
C PRO A 279 22.08 -8.68 -1.69
N ILE A 280 22.05 -8.21 -2.94
CA ILE A 280 20.97 -7.38 -3.48
C ILE A 280 19.71 -8.22 -3.68
N TYR A 281 19.83 -9.36 -4.36
CA TYR A 281 18.69 -10.22 -4.68
C TYR A 281 18.10 -10.91 -3.45
N GLU A 282 18.94 -11.21 -2.45
CA GLU A 282 18.54 -11.97 -1.26
C GLU A 282 18.20 -11.09 -0.05
N SER A 283 18.28 -9.76 -0.21
CA SER A 283 17.86 -8.81 0.83
C SER A 283 16.38 -9.01 1.18
N ASP A 284 16.02 -8.78 2.45
CA ASP A 284 14.64 -8.96 2.91
C ASP A 284 13.66 -8.08 2.12
N LEU A 285 14.09 -6.88 1.69
CA LEU A 285 13.28 -6.02 0.82
C LEU A 285 13.11 -6.59 -0.58
N ALA A 286 14.19 -7.09 -1.20
CA ALA A 286 14.07 -7.70 -2.52
C ALA A 286 13.14 -8.92 -2.47
N LEU A 287 13.27 -9.75 -1.43
CA LEU A 287 12.42 -10.92 -1.24
C LEU A 287 10.98 -10.57 -0.89
N SER A 288 10.72 -9.48 -0.15
CA SER A 288 9.34 -9.05 0.14
C SER A 288 8.57 -8.62 -1.10
N GLN A 289 9.27 -8.41 -2.22
CA GLN A 289 8.71 -8.04 -3.53
C GLN A 289 8.99 -9.07 -4.62
N THR A 290 9.60 -10.21 -4.25
CA THR A 290 9.88 -11.31 -5.16
C THR A 290 8.73 -12.30 -5.16
N TYR A 291 8.39 -12.78 -6.35
CA TYR A 291 7.38 -13.81 -6.55
C TYR A 291 8.05 -15.10 -7.01
N VAL A 292 7.47 -16.22 -6.61
CA VAL A 292 7.79 -17.53 -7.16
C VAL A 292 6.55 -18.16 -7.77
N GLY A 293 6.73 -18.74 -8.94
CA GLY A 293 5.65 -19.39 -9.67
C GLY A 293 6.11 -20.71 -10.27
N TYR A 294 5.19 -21.66 -10.40
CA TYR A 294 5.45 -22.90 -11.11
C TYR A 294 4.30 -23.29 -12.06
N SER A 295 4.61 -24.13 -13.05
CA SER A 295 3.63 -24.86 -13.86
C SER A 295 4.09 -26.31 -14.05
N GLY A 296 3.21 -27.17 -14.55
CA GLY A 296 3.43 -28.62 -14.71
C GLY A 296 2.50 -29.47 -13.86
N SER A 297 2.32 -30.72 -14.29
CA SER A 297 1.36 -31.67 -13.71
C SER A 297 1.88 -32.37 -12.44
N ASP A 298 3.20 -32.35 -12.20
CA ASP A 298 3.83 -33.00 -11.06
C ASP A 298 4.84 -32.07 -10.34
N ALA A 299 5.27 -32.48 -9.14
CA ALA A 299 6.27 -31.76 -8.34
C ALA A 299 7.70 -32.30 -8.52
N THR A 300 7.90 -33.25 -9.43
CA THR A 300 9.19 -33.93 -9.67
C THR A 300 10.05 -33.22 -10.71
N MET A 301 9.50 -32.21 -11.40
CA MET A 301 10.14 -31.56 -12.55
C MET A 301 10.55 -32.58 -13.63
N GLY A 302 9.80 -33.68 -13.74
CA GLY A 302 10.14 -34.85 -14.56
C GLY A 302 9.46 -34.89 -15.93
N THR A 303 8.52 -33.99 -16.18
CA THR A 303 7.67 -33.98 -17.38
C THR A 303 7.83 -32.69 -18.19
N GLN A 304 7.51 -32.77 -19.48
CA GLN A 304 7.54 -31.63 -20.38
C GLN A 304 6.61 -30.52 -19.87
N GLY A 305 7.09 -29.28 -19.91
CA GLY A 305 6.36 -28.11 -19.44
C GLY A 305 6.35 -27.93 -17.93
N SER A 306 7.08 -28.78 -17.19
CA SER A 306 7.44 -28.47 -15.79
C SER A 306 8.29 -27.21 -15.79
N TYR A 307 7.80 -26.17 -15.13
CA TYR A 307 8.34 -24.81 -15.20
C TYR A 307 8.42 -24.21 -13.80
N VAL A 308 9.49 -23.48 -13.51
CA VAL A 308 9.62 -22.65 -12.30
C VAL A 308 10.19 -21.29 -12.67
N ARG A 309 9.63 -20.24 -12.05
CA ARG A 309 10.09 -18.86 -12.20
C ARG A 309 10.32 -18.20 -10.84
N VAL A 310 11.45 -17.49 -10.73
CA VAL A 310 11.71 -16.50 -9.67
C VAL A 310 11.69 -15.12 -10.30
N ASP A 311 10.79 -14.27 -9.81
CA ASP A 311 10.46 -12.99 -10.40
C ASP A 311 10.52 -11.88 -9.34
N GLY A 312 11.69 -11.26 -9.20
CA GLY A 312 11.95 -10.17 -8.26
C GLY A 312 11.98 -8.79 -8.89
N PRO A 313 12.27 -7.74 -8.09
CA PRO A 313 12.48 -6.38 -8.59
C PRO A 313 13.66 -6.29 -9.57
N ARG A 314 14.70 -7.10 -9.35
CA ARG A 314 15.86 -7.23 -10.25
C ARG A 314 16.00 -8.62 -10.84
N VAL A 315 15.97 -9.66 -10.01
CA VAL A 315 16.23 -11.03 -10.45
C VAL A 315 15.07 -11.57 -11.29
N TRP A 316 15.40 -12.21 -12.40
CA TRP A 316 14.47 -13.00 -13.21
C TRP A 316 15.15 -14.32 -13.55
N ILE A 317 14.61 -15.43 -13.06
CA ILE A 317 15.10 -16.77 -13.34
C ILE A 317 13.95 -17.62 -13.85
N GLU A 318 14.20 -18.37 -14.91
CA GLU A 318 13.27 -19.36 -15.44
C GLU A 318 13.99 -20.70 -15.60
N PHE A 319 13.30 -21.79 -15.29
CA PHE A 319 13.76 -23.15 -15.56
C PHE A 319 12.61 -23.94 -16.15
N ILE A 320 12.85 -24.61 -17.28
CA ILE A 320 11.83 -25.41 -17.96
C ILE A 320 12.38 -26.76 -18.43
N CYS A 321 11.52 -27.77 -18.30
CA CYS A 321 11.71 -29.11 -18.85
C CYS A 321 11.08 -29.19 -20.25
N GLN A 322 11.91 -29.45 -21.27
CA GLN A 322 11.47 -29.67 -22.65
C GLN A 322 11.73 -31.13 -23.07
N ASN A 323 11.08 -31.59 -24.14
CA ASN A 323 11.42 -32.86 -24.75
C ASN A 323 12.74 -32.72 -25.51
N GLY A 324 13.64 -33.70 -25.38
CA GLY A 324 14.85 -33.81 -26.18
C GLY A 324 14.53 -33.91 -27.67
N ILE A 325 15.39 -33.30 -28.48
CA ILE A 325 15.27 -33.26 -29.93
C ILE A 325 16.09 -34.38 -30.57
N VAL A 326 17.26 -34.68 -30.02
CA VAL A 326 18.19 -35.71 -30.54
C VAL A 326 18.06 -37.01 -29.73
N TYR A 327 17.98 -36.89 -28.41
CA TYR A 327 17.80 -38.01 -27.49
C TYR A 327 16.40 -38.01 -26.92
N SER A 328 15.83 -39.21 -26.74
CA SER A 328 14.56 -39.37 -26.06
C SER A 328 14.68 -39.00 -24.57
N GLY A 329 13.71 -38.26 -24.05
CA GLY A 329 13.62 -37.86 -22.64
C GLY A 329 13.53 -36.35 -22.44
N ILE A 330 13.54 -35.92 -21.18
CA ILE A 330 13.50 -34.49 -20.85
C ILE A 330 14.91 -33.89 -20.92
N HIS A 331 15.02 -32.71 -21.52
CA HIS A 331 16.18 -31.84 -21.48
C HIS A 331 15.79 -30.49 -20.85
N PHE A 332 16.78 -29.66 -20.51
CA PHE A 332 16.54 -28.45 -19.71
C PHE A 332 16.91 -27.20 -20.47
N HIS A 333 16.05 -26.19 -20.40
CA HIS A 333 16.35 -24.80 -20.75
C HIS A 333 16.20 -23.92 -19.52
N THR A 334 17.07 -22.91 -19.40
CA THR A 334 17.01 -21.95 -18.31
C THR A 334 17.61 -20.61 -18.71
N ILE A 335 17.09 -19.54 -18.12
CA ILE A 335 17.66 -18.21 -18.27
C ILE A 335 17.72 -17.49 -16.92
N TRP A 336 18.79 -16.71 -16.73
CA TRP A 336 18.88 -15.70 -15.69
C TRP A 336 19.06 -14.31 -16.30
N ARG A 337 18.33 -13.34 -15.75
CA ARG A 337 18.41 -11.94 -16.10
C ARG A 337 18.36 -11.04 -14.88
N ASP A 338 19.01 -9.89 -15.02
CA ASP A 338 18.83 -8.75 -14.13
C ASP A 338 18.04 -7.67 -14.84
N LYS A 339 16.81 -7.42 -14.42
CA LYS A 339 15.90 -6.45 -15.05
C LYS A 339 16.46 -5.03 -15.15
N LEU A 340 17.45 -4.68 -14.32
CA LEU A 340 18.04 -3.35 -14.27
C LEU A 340 19.42 -3.25 -14.95
N SER A 341 20.08 -4.38 -15.25
CA SER A 341 21.41 -4.38 -15.89
C SER A 341 21.52 -5.31 -17.10
N ASP A 342 20.39 -5.76 -17.63
CA ASP A 342 20.27 -6.63 -18.80
C ASP A 342 20.87 -6.00 -20.06
N TYR A 343 21.69 -6.75 -20.82
CA TYR A 343 22.52 -6.23 -21.91
C TYR A 343 23.33 -4.98 -21.49
N GLY A 344 23.71 -4.93 -20.20
CA GLY A 344 24.35 -3.78 -19.61
C GLY A 344 23.46 -2.54 -19.62
N SER A 345 22.16 -2.69 -19.36
CA SER A 345 21.13 -1.63 -19.46
C SER A 345 21.29 -0.77 -20.72
N SER A 346 21.58 -1.47 -21.81
CA SER A 346 21.68 -1.01 -23.20
C SER A 346 22.60 0.19 -23.43
N PHE A 347 23.73 0.19 -22.74
CA PHE A 347 24.97 0.90 -23.09
C PHE A 347 25.36 2.14 -22.29
N GLY A 348 24.72 2.29 -21.13
CA GLY A 348 25.45 2.47 -19.88
C GLY A 348 24.84 1.51 -18.87
N VAL A 349 25.42 0.34 -18.55
CA VAL A 349 26.84 0.08 -18.31
C VAL A 349 27.41 1.29 -17.53
N CYS A 350 26.61 1.67 -16.51
CA CYS A 350 26.86 2.40 -15.26
C CYS A 350 27.57 3.77 -15.40
N THR A 351 26.83 4.84 -15.70
CA THR A 351 27.29 6.20 -15.36
C THR A 351 27.30 6.32 -13.84
N THR A 352 28.41 5.95 -13.20
CA THR A 352 28.60 5.94 -11.73
C THR A 352 27.29 5.68 -11.00
N ASN A 353 26.72 4.47 -11.07
CA ASN A 353 25.43 4.28 -10.42
C ASN A 353 25.60 4.66 -8.95
N VAL A 354 24.81 5.65 -8.52
CA VAL A 354 24.96 6.25 -7.20
C VAL A 354 24.01 5.49 -6.30
N VAL A 355 24.54 4.96 -5.18
CA VAL A 355 23.71 4.40 -4.11
C VAL A 355 22.60 5.40 -3.76
N PRO A 356 21.38 4.94 -3.46
CA PRO A 356 20.30 5.87 -3.17
C PRO A 356 20.69 6.68 -1.93
N THR A 357 20.38 7.97 -1.93
CA THR A 357 20.56 8.86 -0.79
C THR A 357 19.26 9.60 -0.54
N ILE A 358 18.94 9.82 0.74
CA ILE A 358 17.73 10.58 1.10
C ILE A 358 18.03 12.07 0.92
N SER A 359 17.48 12.67 -0.13
CA SER A 359 17.58 14.11 -0.42
C SER A 359 16.56 14.92 0.38
N THR A 360 15.47 14.31 0.83
CA THR A 360 14.48 14.95 1.73
C THR A 360 13.90 13.90 2.69
N GLN A 361 14.11 14.11 3.98
CA GLN A 361 13.62 13.19 5.02
C GLN A 361 12.10 13.28 5.19
N PRO A 362 11.41 12.17 5.54
CA PRO A 362 10.06 12.27 6.06
C PRO A 362 10.07 13.08 7.36
N THR A 363 9.00 13.83 7.62
CA THR A 363 8.92 14.77 8.75
C THR A 363 7.75 14.41 9.66
N ASN A 364 7.88 14.70 10.96
CA ASN A 364 6.88 14.38 11.98
C ASN A 364 5.50 14.98 11.64
N ARG A 365 4.45 14.20 11.84
CA ARG A 365 3.06 14.57 11.56
C ARG A 365 2.22 14.52 12.83
N THR A 366 1.28 15.44 12.94
CA THR A 366 0.18 15.38 13.88
C THR A 366 -1.12 15.32 13.07
N ALA A 367 -1.98 14.35 13.35
CA ALA A 367 -3.27 14.22 12.68
C ALA A 367 -4.37 13.88 13.69
N THR A 368 -5.53 14.50 13.55
CA THR A 368 -6.73 14.13 14.30
C THR A 368 -7.30 12.83 13.76
N ALA A 369 -7.77 11.95 14.64
CA ALA A 369 -8.44 10.71 14.24
C ALA A 369 -9.60 11.00 13.24
N GLY A 370 -9.70 10.19 12.19
CA GLY A 370 -10.64 10.36 11.07
C GLY A 370 -10.09 11.16 9.88
N ASN A 371 -9.08 12.01 10.07
CA ASN A 371 -8.46 12.77 8.98
C ASN A 371 -7.38 11.97 8.25
N SER A 372 -7.07 12.37 7.01
CA SER A 372 -5.96 11.79 6.24
C SER A 372 -4.61 12.39 6.62
N THR A 373 -3.54 11.60 6.55
CA THR A 373 -2.15 12.11 6.65
C THR A 373 -1.23 11.40 5.66
N THR A 374 -0.17 12.08 5.22
CA THR A 374 0.77 11.55 4.22
C THR A 374 2.22 11.80 4.66
N PHE A 375 3.04 10.75 4.57
CA PHE A 375 4.49 10.83 4.62
C PHE A 375 5.06 10.81 3.20
N THR A 376 6.14 11.56 2.97
CA THR A 376 6.84 11.64 1.68
C THR A 376 8.34 11.56 1.90
N VAL A 377 9.06 11.00 0.94
CA VAL A 377 10.53 10.98 0.92
C VAL A 377 11.05 11.49 -0.42
N GLY A 378 12.11 12.31 -0.36
CA GLY A 378 12.91 12.66 -1.53
C GLY A 378 14.13 11.75 -1.62
N VAL A 379 14.38 11.16 -2.78
CA VAL A 379 15.53 10.28 -3.03
C VAL A 379 16.32 10.79 -4.22
N SER A 380 17.64 10.85 -4.07
CA SER A 380 18.61 11.01 -5.15
C SER A 380 19.40 9.72 -5.35
N GLY A 381 20.04 9.59 -6.50
CA GLY A 381 20.80 8.40 -6.89
C GLY A 381 20.31 7.86 -8.23
N THR A 382 20.77 6.66 -8.59
CA THR A 382 20.39 6.07 -9.87
C THR A 382 19.06 5.33 -9.76
N ALA A 383 18.06 5.78 -10.52
CA ALA A 383 16.77 5.11 -10.68
C ALA A 383 16.90 3.80 -11.49
N PRO A 384 15.92 2.87 -11.45
CA PRO A 384 14.69 2.93 -10.65
C PRO A 384 14.92 2.66 -9.17
N PHE A 385 14.09 3.28 -8.34
CA PHE A 385 14.05 3.05 -6.90
C PHE A 385 12.92 2.10 -6.54
N VAL A 386 13.21 1.26 -5.55
CA VAL A 386 12.22 0.40 -4.90
C VAL A 386 12.08 0.87 -3.46
N TYR A 387 10.86 1.19 -3.06
CA TYR A 387 10.57 1.72 -1.72
C TYR A 387 9.86 0.66 -0.88
N GLN A 388 10.00 0.79 0.43
CA GLN A 388 9.18 0.09 1.43
C GLN A 388 9.09 0.96 2.68
N TRP A 389 7.86 1.35 3.04
CA TRP A 389 7.60 2.03 4.31
C TRP A 389 7.48 1.04 5.46
N TYR A 390 7.92 1.49 6.64
CA TYR A 390 7.88 0.75 7.89
C TYR A 390 7.12 1.57 8.93
N LYS A 391 6.35 0.89 9.78
CA LYS A 391 5.78 1.42 11.03
C LYS A 391 6.38 0.64 12.18
N ASP A 392 7.02 1.33 13.12
CA ASP A 392 7.63 0.72 14.31
C ASP A 392 8.53 -0.48 13.94
N SER A 393 9.38 -0.27 12.93
CA SER A 393 10.28 -1.27 12.33
C SER A 393 9.62 -2.46 11.62
N SER A 394 8.29 -2.48 11.52
CA SER A 394 7.54 -3.50 10.77
C SER A 394 7.15 -2.98 9.38
N ALA A 395 7.41 -3.77 8.34
CA ALA A 395 7.07 -3.38 6.97
C ALA A 395 5.56 -3.22 6.81
N ILE A 396 5.15 -2.11 6.19
CA ILE A 396 3.75 -1.84 5.86
C ILE A 396 3.45 -2.46 4.50
N THR A 397 2.51 -3.41 4.46
CA THR A 397 2.11 -4.08 3.22
C THR A 397 1.75 -3.07 2.13
N ASP A 398 2.24 -3.31 0.92
CA ASP A 398 1.99 -2.53 -0.31
C ASP A 398 2.42 -1.05 -0.28
N ALA A 399 3.10 -0.59 0.78
CA ALA A 399 3.61 0.77 0.86
C ALA A 399 4.96 0.89 0.12
N THR A 400 4.92 0.81 -1.22
CA THR A 400 6.11 0.71 -2.09
C THR A 400 6.38 1.95 -2.95
N ASN A 401 5.78 3.09 -2.60
CA ASN A 401 5.94 4.36 -3.32
C ASN A 401 6.77 5.37 -2.52
N ALA A 402 7.22 6.45 -3.17
CA ALA A 402 7.90 7.57 -2.51
C ALA A 402 7.02 8.32 -1.48
N SER A 403 5.71 8.05 -1.46
CA SER A 403 4.76 8.53 -0.46
C SER A 403 3.97 7.38 0.14
N TYR A 404 3.54 7.58 1.40
CA TYR A 404 2.63 6.69 2.10
C TYR A 404 1.51 7.50 2.75
N THR A 405 0.27 7.21 2.38
CA THR A 405 -0.92 7.94 2.83
C THR A 405 -1.79 7.03 3.68
N ILE A 406 -2.19 7.54 4.84
CA ILE A 406 -3.22 6.94 5.71
C ILE A 406 -4.49 7.76 5.48
N ALA A 407 -5.49 7.16 4.83
CA ALA A 407 -6.70 7.88 4.42
C ALA A 407 -7.58 8.33 5.60
N SER A 408 -7.64 7.53 6.66
CA SER A 408 -8.36 7.83 7.89
C SER A 408 -7.55 7.36 9.08
N VAL A 409 -6.93 8.30 9.80
CA VAL A 409 -6.07 8.01 10.95
C VAL A 409 -6.90 7.49 12.13
N ALA A 410 -6.41 6.45 12.78
CA ALA A 410 -6.91 5.91 14.05
C ALA A 410 -5.79 5.89 15.10
N ALA A 411 -6.14 5.73 16.37
CA ALA A 411 -5.17 5.73 17.47
C ALA A 411 -4.02 4.71 17.27
N GLY A 412 -4.33 3.53 16.71
CA GLY A 412 -3.33 2.49 16.40
C GLY A 412 -2.34 2.86 15.28
N ASN A 413 -2.60 3.92 14.52
CA ASN A 413 -1.63 4.43 13.53
C ASN A 413 -0.53 5.28 14.18
N ALA A 414 -0.67 5.73 15.43
CA ALA A 414 0.42 6.40 16.13
C ALA A 414 1.66 5.50 16.16
N GLY A 415 2.84 6.11 15.98
CA GLY A 415 4.10 5.38 15.92
C GLY A 415 5.16 6.08 15.10
N THR A 416 6.26 5.37 14.87
CA THR A 416 7.41 5.83 14.09
C THR A 416 7.35 5.27 12.68
N TYR A 417 7.59 6.12 11.70
CA TYR A 417 7.58 5.80 10.28
C TYR A 417 8.94 6.06 9.66
N SER A 418 9.43 5.10 8.88
CA SER A 418 10.65 5.23 8.09
C SER A 418 10.46 4.57 6.73
N VAL A 419 11.32 4.89 5.79
CA VAL A 419 11.31 4.28 4.46
C VAL A 419 12.69 3.76 4.12
N TYR A 420 12.72 2.50 3.68
CA TYR A 420 13.88 1.87 3.10
C TYR A 420 13.78 1.96 1.58
N VAL A 421 14.87 2.34 0.93
CA VAL A 421 14.94 2.51 -0.51
C VAL A 421 16.13 1.74 -1.05
N LEU A 422 15.92 0.92 -2.07
CA LEU A 422 17.01 0.27 -2.81
C LEU A 422 17.01 0.68 -4.28
N ASN A 423 18.19 0.61 -4.88
CA ASN A 423 18.36 0.62 -6.33
C ASN A 423 19.31 -0.52 -6.76
N ASN A 424 19.85 -0.43 -7.97
CA ASN A 424 20.75 -1.43 -8.53
C ASN A 424 22.17 -1.48 -7.93
N VAL A 425 22.53 -0.59 -6.98
CA VAL A 425 23.88 -0.50 -6.37
C VAL A 425 23.86 -0.72 -4.87
N GLY A 426 22.78 -0.31 -4.22
CA GLY A 426 22.72 -0.33 -2.77
C GLY A 426 21.43 0.24 -2.26
N THR A 427 21.46 0.58 -0.97
CA THR A 427 20.25 0.84 -0.19
C THR A 427 20.47 1.99 0.77
N VAL A 428 19.40 2.66 1.16
CA VAL A 428 19.41 3.70 2.20
C VAL A 428 18.11 3.62 3.00
N THR A 429 18.17 3.96 4.28
CA THR A 429 17.00 4.09 5.14
C THR A 429 16.89 5.54 5.61
N SER A 430 15.67 6.08 5.60
CA SER A 430 15.40 7.41 6.12
C SER A 430 15.58 7.50 7.63
N SER A 431 15.66 8.72 8.16
CA SER A 431 15.39 8.95 9.58
C SER A 431 13.93 8.63 9.90
N ASN A 432 13.64 8.38 11.18
CA ASN A 432 12.28 8.17 11.65
C ASN A 432 11.50 9.50 11.65
N ALA A 433 10.24 9.43 11.22
CA ALA A 433 9.23 10.47 11.40
C ALA A 433 8.11 9.93 12.30
N THR A 434 7.71 10.68 13.32
CA THR A 434 6.65 10.26 14.25
C THR A 434 5.28 10.72 13.76
N LEU A 435 4.29 9.84 13.79
CA LEU A 435 2.87 10.19 13.73
C LEU A 435 2.32 10.30 15.15
N THR A 436 1.93 11.51 15.54
CA THR A 436 1.12 11.75 16.73
C THR A 436 -0.35 11.82 16.32
N VAL A 437 -1.19 11.00 16.96
CA VAL A 437 -2.63 11.00 16.70
C VAL A 437 -3.34 11.74 17.83
N SER A 438 -4.02 12.83 17.48
CA SER A 438 -4.90 13.54 18.40
C SER A 438 -6.30 12.93 18.35
N ALA A 439 -6.95 12.81 19.51
CA ALA A 439 -8.35 12.42 19.54
C ALA A 439 -9.20 13.45 18.79
N ALA A 440 -10.24 12.99 18.09
CA ALA A 440 -11.29 13.89 17.64
C ALA A 440 -11.96 14.51 18.86
N ALA A 441 -12.31 15.80 18.79
CA ALA A 441 -13.12 16.43 19.83
C ALA A 441 -14.44 15.65 19.95
N THR A 442 -14.75 15.18 21.15
CA THR A 442 -16.05 14.57 21.45
C THR A 442 -17.05 15.69 21.68
N ASN A 443 -18.22 15.57 21.08
CA ASN A 443 -19.34 16.48 21.36
C ASN A 443 -19.75 16.40 22.84
N THR A 444 -20.06 17.54 23.45
CA THR A 444 -20.45 17.70 24.85
C THR A 444 -21.86 18.25 24.90
N ALA A 445 -22.73 17.68 25.74
CA ALA A 445 -24.09 18.19 25.87
C ALA A 445 -24.10 19.67 26.32
N PRO A 446 -25.01 20.50 25.77
CA PRO A 446 -25.20 21.87 26.22
C PRO A 446 -25.69 21.91 27.67
N ALA A 447 -25.40 22.99 28.39
CA ALA A 447 -25.88 23.21 29.76
C ALA A 447 -27.05 24.20 29.78
N LEU A 448 -28.17 23.82 30.40
CA LEU A 448 -29.31 24.71 30.65
C LEU A 448 -29.21 25.40 32.01
N SER A 449 -29.50 26.70 32.05
CA SER A 449 -29.64 27.44 33.30
C SER A 449 -30.88 26.99 34.08
N ALA A 450 -30.76 26.89 35.40
CA ALA A 450 -31.89 26.55 36.26
C ALA A 450 -32.97 27.64 36.21
N ILE A 451 -34.23 27.23 36.22
CA ILE A 451 -35.40 28.12 36.30
C ILE A 451 -36.13 27.76 37.58
N SER A 452 -36.35 28.76 38.45
CA SER A 452 -37.10 28.56 39.68
C SER A 452 -38.60 28.46 39.42
N ASP A 453 -39.29 27.73 40.28
CA ASP A 453 -40.76 27.70 40.31
C ASP A 453 -41.33 29.11 40.46
N ARG A 454 -42.51 29.34 39.87
CA ARG A 454 -43.19 30.64 39.89
C ARG A 454 -44.63 30.51 40.35
N THR A 455 -45.17 31.60 40.88
CA THR A 455 -46.61 31.76 41.10
C THR A 455 -47.10 32.93 40.28
N ILE A 456 -48.17 32.73 39.49
CA ILE A 456 -48.80 33.78 38.68
C ILE A 456 -50.32 33.75 38.87
N THR A 457 -50.97 34.88 38.58
CA THR A 457 -52.43 34.97 38.55
C THR A 457 -52.96 34.48 37.20
N PRO A 458 -54.13 33.80 37.16
CA PRO A 458 -54.81 33.49 35.90
C PRO A 458 -54.88 34.69 34.93
N GLY A 459 -54.71 34.45 33.64
CA GLY A 459 -54.73 35.48 32.59
C GLY A 459 -53.49 36.38 32.51
N THR A 460 -52.53 36.28 33.43
CA THR A 460 -51.28 37.05 33.33
C THR A 460 -50.29 36.34 32.39
N SER A 461 -49.78 37.04 31.37
CA SER A 461 -48.76 36.49 30.48
C SER A 461 -47.42 36.26 31.21
N LEU A 462 -46.94 35.02 31.17
CA LEU A 462 -45.62 34.59 31.57
C LEU A 462 -44.68 34.59 30.36
N SER A 463 -43.50 35.20 30.52
CA SER A 463 -42.39 35.09 29.59
C SER A 463 -41.12 34.73 30.35
N ILE A 464 -40.43 33.67 29.91
CA ILE A 464 -39.15 33.19 30.46
C ILE A 464 -38.19 32.96 29.30
N THR A 465 -36.98 33.52 29.40
CA THR A 465 -35.91 33.22 28.46
C THR A 465 -35.07 32.07 29.00
N ASN A 466 -35.09 30.93 28.32
CA ASN A 466 -34.23 29.80 28.64
C ASN A 466 -32.83 30.07 28.07
N VAL A 467 -31.83 30.04 28.94
CA VAL A 467 -30.44 30.33 28.58
C VAL A 467 -29.63 29.04 28.63
N ALA A 468 -28.94 28.73 27.54
CA ALA A 468 -28.04 27.59 27.42
C ALA A 468 -26.62 28.03 27.02
N THR A 469 -25.63 27.25 27.42
CA THR A 469 -24.23 27.40 27.01
C THR A 469 -23.68 26.08 26.52
N ASP A 470 -22.75 26.12 25.57
CA ASP A 470 -22.08 24.95 25.01
C ASP A 470 -20.58 25.23 24.89
N SER A 471 -19.75 24.27 25.29
CA SER A 471 -18.30 24.41 25.34
C SER A 471 -17.58 23.89 24.08
N ASP A 472 -18.30 23.29 23.14
CA ASP A 472 -17.70 22.65 21.98
C ASP A 472 -17.10 23.67 20.99
N THR A 473 -15.98 23.27 20.39
CA THR A 473 -15.28 24.03 19.33
C THR A 473 -15.07 23.15 18.10
N PRO A 474 -15.54 23.54 16.89
CA PRO A 474 -16.29 24.76 16.58
C PRO A 474 -17.64 24.88 17.32
N ALA A 475 -18.15 26.10 17.47
CA ALA A 475 -19.41 26.35 18.17
C ALA A 475 -20.58 25.69 17.42
N GLN A 476 -21.37 24.92 18.16
CA GLN A 476 -22.51 24.17 17.64
C GLN A 476 -23.80 24.99 17.73
N THR A 477 -24.79 24.66 16.91
CA THR A 477 -26.11 25.32 16.95
C THR A 477 -26.98 24.68 18.02
N LEU A 478 -27.59 25.50 18.88
CA LEU A 478 -28.48 25.05 19.95
C LEU A 478 -29.96 25.20 19.56
N THR A 479 -30.74 24.14 19.75
CA THR A 479 -32.18 24.11 19.45
C THR A 479 -32.99 23.74 20.70
N PHE A 480 -33.91 24.60 21.11
CA PHE A 480 -34.80 24.41 22.25
C PHE A 480 -36.10 23.70 21.85
N ALA A 481 -36.60 22.84 22.73
CA ALA A 481 -37.88 22.15 22.54
C ALA A 481 -38.66 22.01 23.85
N LEU A 482 -39.97 22.12 23.75
CA LEU A 482 -40.89 21.98 24.89
C LEU A 482 -41.30 20.51 24.99
N LEU A 483 -40.86 19.83 26.05
CA LEU A 483 -41.16 18.41 26.27
C LEU A 483 -42.47 18.23 27.04
N THR A 484 -42.74 19.11 28.01
CA THR A 484 -43.96 19.10 28.80
C THR A 484 -44.38 20.53 29.08
N ALA A 485 -45.63 20.86 28.82
CA ALA A 485 -46.20 22.15 29.18
C ALA A 485 -47.75 22.11 29.19
N PRO A 486 -48.40 23.05 29.88
CA PRO A 486 -49.84 23.28 29.76
C PRO A 486 -50.22 23.74 28.36
N THR A 487 -51.48 23.53 28.00
CA THR A 487 -51.98 23.63 26.62
C THR A 487 -51.44 24.81 25.82
N ASN A 488 -51.82 26.04 26.03
CA ASN A 488 -51.47 27.20 25.20
C ASN A 488 -50.05 27.77 25.42
N ALA A 489 -49.08 26.99 25.90
CA ALA A 489 -47.69 27.41 26.04
C ALA A 489 -46.92 27.27 24.72
N THR A 490 -45.98 28.19 24.46
CA THR A 490 -45.14 28.20 23.25
C THR A 490 -43.68 28.42 23.61
N LEU A 491 -42.76 27.87 22.81
CA LEU A 491 -41.32 28.05 22.99
C LEU A 491 -40.66 28.34 21.64
N GLY A 492 -39.88 29.41 21.55
CA GLY A 492 -39.08 29.71 20.36
C GLY A 492 -37.84 28.80 20.28
N ALA A 493 -37.76 27.97 19.24
CA ALA A 493 -36.71 26.95 19.12
C ALA A 493 -35.28 27.51 19.05
N SER A 494 -35.09 28.74 18.59
CA SER A 494 -33.79 29.42 18.55
C SER A 494 -33.61 30.50 19.61
N SER A 495 -34.70 31.11 20.08
CA SER A 495 -34.65 32.19 21.07
C SER A 495 -34.66 31.70 22.51
N GLY A 496 -35.11 30.46 22.75
CA GLY A 496 -35.34 29.92 24.09
C GLY A 496 -36.47 30.62 24.85
N ILE A 497 -37.23 31.51 24.22
CA ILE A 497 -38.29 32.27 24.89
C ILE A 497 -39.53 31.38 25.03
N LEU A 498 -39.84 31.00 26.26
CA LEU A 498 -41.08 30.37 26.68
C LEU A 498 -42.12 31.46 26.95
N ALA A 499 -43.28 31.38 26.30
CA ALA A 499 -44.42 32.26 26.52
C ALA A 499 -45.67 31.45 26.85
N TRP A 500 -46.40 31.86 27.89
CA TRP A 500 -47.63 31.21 28.32
C TRP A 500 -48.57 32.20 28.98
N ARG A 501 -49.88 32.11 28.72
CA ARG A 501 -50.90 32.89 29.42
C ARG A 501 -51.95 31.91 29.98
N PRO A 502 -51.94 31.58 31.28
CA PRO A 502 -52.87 30.62 31.84
C PRO A 502 -54.32 31.08 31.68
N LEU A 503 -55.22 30.17 31.31
CA LEU A 503 -56.65 30.44 31.25
C LEU A 503 -57.28 30.36 32.64
N ILE A 504 -58.47 30.94 32.82
CA ILE A 504 -59.25 30.80 34.07
C ILE A 504 -59.48 29.34 34.46
N ALA A 505 -59.69 28.45 33.48
CA ALA A 505 -59.86 27.01 33.72
C ALA A 505 -58.61 26.33 34.32
N GLN A 506 -57.46 27.01 34.30
CA GLN A 506 -56.20 26.55 34.86
C GLN A 506 -55.89 27.21 36.22
N ALA A 507 -56.84 27.93 36.82
CA ALA A 507 -56.69 28.50 38.16
C ALA A 507 -56.62 27.41 39.24
N ASP A 508 -56.00 27.74 40.38
CA ASP A 508 -55.78 26.83 41.51
C ASP A 508 -55.10 25.51 41.10
N SER A 509 -54.10 25.60 40.21
CA SER A 509 -53.41 24.44 39.66
C SER A 509 -51.90 24.63 39.55
N THR A 510 -51.17 23.53 39.75
CA THR A 510 -49.72 23.47 39.54
C THR A 510 -49.42 22.91 38.17
N ASN A 511 -48.68 23.68 37.37
CA ASN A 511 -48.42 23.38 35.97
C ASN A 511 -46.95 23.06 35.74
N ALA A 512 -46.65 21.86 35.29
CA ALA A 512 -45.28 21.43 35.02
C ALA A 512 -44.80 21.90 33.64
N PHE A 513 -43.58 22.43 33.60
CA PHE A 513 -42.84 22.75 32.38
C PHE A 513 -41.57 21.91 32.34
N SER A 514 -41.26 21.35 31.16
CA SER A 514 -40.01 20.68 30.88
C SER A 514 -39.50 21.13 29.52
N VAL A 515 -38.28 21.68 29.48
CA VAL A 515 -37.63 22.20 28.28
C VAL A 515 -36.32 21.48 28.07
N SER A 516 -36.06 21.04 26.84
CA SER A 516 -34.75 20.56 26.41
C SER A 516 -34.05 21.56 25.49
N VAL A 517 -32.72 21.46 25.44
CA VAL A 517 -31.88 22.08 24.42
C VAL A 517 -30.96 21.01 23.85
N THR A 518 -30.82 20.99 22.53
CA THR A 518 -30.02 19.99 21.79
C THR A 518 -29.00 20.69 20.91
N ASP A 519 -27.76 20.22 20.93
CA ASP A 519 -26.70 20.70 20.05
C ASP A 519 -26.78 20.09 18.63
N SER A 520 -26.02 20.64 17.69
CA SER A 520 -25.89 20.11 16.32
C SER A 520 -24.71 19.14 16.15
N GLY A 521 -24.18 18.60 17.26
CA GLY A 521 -23.08 17.65 17.28
C GLY A 521 -23.41 16.30 16.67
N SER A 522 -22.38 15.46 16.51
CA SER A 522 -22.55 14.08 16.07
C SER A 522 -21.80 13.12 17.01
N PRO A 523 -22.51 12.31 17.82
CA PRO A 523 -23.96 12.32 17.99
C PRO A 523 -24.45 13.60 18.68
N ALA A 524 -25.66 14.04 18.34
CA ALA A 524 -26.29 15.19 18.99
C ALA A 524 -26.58 14.86 20.46
N MET A 525 -26.32 15.81 21.35
CA MET A 525 -26.58 15.65 22.78
C MET A 525 -27.54 16.73 23.29
N SER A 526 -28.20 16.45 24.40
CA SER A 526 -29.24 17.32 24.95
C SER A 526 -29.13 17.47 26.46
N ALA A 527 -29.56 18.61 26.99
CA ALA A 527 -29.89 18.80 28.40
C ALA A 527 -31.38 19.12 28.56
N THR A 528 -31.94 18.80 29.73
CA THR A 528 -33.34 19.06 30.08
C THR A 528 -33.42 19.74 31.45
N GLN A 529 -34.28 20.74 31.57
CA GLN A 529 -34.63 21.38 32.84
C GLN A 529 -36.14 21.37 33.01
N SER A 530 -36.61 21.18 34.25
CA SER A 530 -38.03 21.26 34.60
C SER A 530 -38.27 22.24 35.75
N PHE A 531 -39.44 22.85 35.76
CA PHE A 531 -39.92 23.73 36.82
C PHE A 531 -41.45 23.72 36.81
N THR A 532 -42.06 24.30 37.85
CA THR A 532 -43.51 24.41 37.97
C THR A 532 -43.95 25.86 38.03
N VAL A 533 -45.15 26.11 37.52
CA VAL A 533 -45.84 27.38 37.69
C VAL A 533 -47.16 27.11 38.39
N PHE A 534 -47.29 27.59 39.62
CA PHE A 534 -48.55 27.61 40.33
C PHE A 534 -49.40 28.76 39.82
N VAL A 535 -50.61 28.46 39.37
CA VAL A 535 -51.61 29.47 39.00
C VAL A 535 -52.54 29.64 40.19
N SER A 536 -52.56 30.84 40.77
CA SER A 536 -53.38 31.11 41.96
C SER A 536 -54.87 30.94 41.70
N ALA A 537 -55.65 30.74 42.77
CA ALA A 537 -57.09 30.61 42.68
C ALA A 537 -57.74 31.87 42.06
N ALA A 538 -58.75 31.67 41.21
CA ALA A 538 -59.51 32.77 40.64
C ALA A 538 -60.56 33.27 41.64
N THR A 539 -60.60 34.58 41.87
CA THR A 539 -61.64 35.22 42.68
C THR A 539 -62.80 35.64 41.79
N ALA A 540 -64.03 35.25 42.16
CA ALA A 540 -65.23 35.66 41.42
C ALA A 540 -65.36 37.19 41.38
N PRO A 541 -65.71 37.78 40.22
CA PRO A 541 -65.88 39.22 40.10
C PRO A 541 -67.11 39.68 40.88
N SER A 542 -67.05 40.89 41.42
CA SER A 542 -68.17 41.51 42.12
C SER A 542 -68.50 42.88 41.54
N ASN A 543 -69.80 43.14 41.35
CA ASN A 543 -70.30 44.45 40.95
C ASN A 543 -70.64 45.25 42.19
N SER A 544 -70.18 46.49 42.25
CA SER A 544 -70.46 47.43 43.34
C SER A 544 -70.79 48.81 42.78
N SER A 545 -71.28 49.70 43.65
CA SER A 545 -71.54 51.11 43.30
C SER A 545 -72.48 51.29 42.08
N VAL A 546 -73.53 50.47 42.00
CA VAL A 546 -74.52 50.55 40.91
C VAL A 546 -75.31 51.84 41.03
N SER A 547 -75.35 52.63 39.96
CA SER A 547 -76.14 53.87 39.87
C SER A 547 -76.87 53.96 38.54
N TYR A 548 -78.07 54.55 38.56
CA TYR A 548 -78.88 54.81 37.38
C TYR A 548 -79.28 56.29 37.34
N THR A 549 -78.73 57.03 36.38
CA THR A 549 -78.94 58.48 36.26
C THR A 549 -79.12 58.85 34.80
N ALA A 550 -80.15 59.64 34.50
CA ALA A 550 -80.42 60.18 33.15
C ALA A 550 -80.43 59.11 32.03
N GLY A 551 -81.00 57.94 32.30
CA GLY A 551 -81.14 56.86 31.32
C GLY A 551 -79.94 55.90 31.20
N THR A 552 -78.86 56.15 31.94
CA THR A 552 -77.61 55.38 31.88
C THR A 552 -77.39 54.59 33.18
N CYS A 553 -76.97 53.33 33.06
CA CYS A 553 -76.56 52.49 34.19
C CYS A 553 -75.03 52.46 34.29
N GLN A 554 -74.47 52.71 35.48
CA GLN A 554 -73.04 52.61 35.74
C GLN A 554 -72.78 51.74 36.97
N PHE A 555 -71.73 50.91 36.92
CA PHE A 555 -71.25 50.14 38.07
C PHE A 555 -69.74 49.92 38.03
N SER A 556 -69.17 49.63 39.20
CA SER A 556 -67.75 49.27 39.38
C SER A 556 -67.60 47.76 39.48
N VAL A 557 -66.62 47.21 38.75
CA VAL A 557 -66.27 45.79 38.73
C VAL A 557 -64.98 45.60 39.50
N ALA A 558 -65.05 44.89 40.62
CA ALA A 558 -63.87 44.46 41.38
C ALA A 558 -63.52 43.00 41.05
N GLY A 559 -62.23 42.69 41.08
CA GLY A 559 -61.69 41.37 40.80
C GLY A 559 -60.16 41.38 40.78
N ILE A 560 -59.58 40.42 40.08
CA ILE A 560 -58.13 40.26 39.90
C ILE A 560 -57.67 40.82 38.55
N VAL A 561 -56.47 41.38 38.50
CA VAL A 561 -55.79 41.77 37.25
C VAL A 561 -55.25 40.51 36.57
N GLY A 562 -55.35 40.44 35.24
CA GLY A 562 -54.84 39.31 34.45
C GLY A 562 -55.92 38.70 33.54
N PRO A 563 -57.04 38.21 34.07
CA PRO A 563 -58.11 37.63 33.26
C PRO A 563 -58.84 38.65 32.40
N ASP A 564 -59.49 38.14 31.35
CA ASP A 564 -60.46 38.92 30.58
C ASP A 564 -61.78 38.99 31.36
N TYR A 565 -62.50 40.11 31.24
CA TYR A 565 -63.80 40.33 31.87
C TYR A 565 -64.84 40.55 30.78
N ILE A 566 -65.93 39.80 30.86
CA ILE A 566 -67.06 39.90 29.94
C ILE A 566 -68.27 40.38 30.73
N ILE A 567 -68.81 41.53 30.33
CA ILE A 567 -70.05 42.09 30.86
C ILE A 567 -71.18 41.68 29.94
N GLN A 568 -72.19 41.04 30.53
CA GLN A 568 -73.39 40.63 29.83
C GLN A 568 -74.62 41.25 30.45
N ALA A 569 -75.63 41.49 29.61
CA ALA A 569 -76.94 41.91 30.05
C ALA A 569 -78.03 40.93 29.63
N SER A 570 -79.16 40.97 30.33
CA SER A 570 -80.35 40.19 30.03
C SER A 570 -81.61 40.95 30.45
N THR A 571 -82.71 40.73 29.76
CA THR A 571 -84.04 41.24 30.16
C THR A 571 -84.88 40.19 30.90
N ASN A 572 -84.46 38.92 30.88
CA ASN A 572 -85.26 37.79 31.38
C ASN A 572 -84.45 36.74 32.15
N LEU A 573 -83.19 37.04 32.48
CA LEU A 573 -82.22 36.16 33.18
C LEU A 573 -81.84 34.85 32.46
N SER A 574 -82.38 34.58 31.26
CA SER A 574 -82.09 33.35 30.51
C SER A 574 -81.31 33.61 29.22
N SER A 575 -81.69 34.65 28.47
CA SER A 575 -81.00 35.08 27.25
C SER A 575 -80.04 36.21 27.60
N TRP A 576 -78.74 35.96 27.43
CA TRP A 576 -77.69 36.90 27.79
C TRP A 576 -76.96 37.40 26.54
N GLU A 577 -76.84 38.72 26.40
CA GLU A 577 -76.05 39.38 25.36
C GLU A 577 -74.73 39.89 25.93
N THR A 578 -73.64 39.76 25.19
CA THR A 578 -72.35 40.36 25.56
C THR A 578 -72.34 41.83 25.17
N LEU A 579 -72.12 42.70 26.16
CA LEU A 579 -72.06 44.14 25.96
C LEU A 579 -70.62 44.65 25.85
N TYR A 580 -69.70 44.06 26.61
CA TYR A 580 -68.35 44.56 26.73
C TYR A 580 -67.38 43.45 27.13
N SER A 581 -66.20 43.44 26.51
CA SER A 581 -65.10 42.55 26.87
C SER A 581 -63.85 43.40 27.07
N THR A 582 -63.11 43.18 28.15
CA THR A 582 -61.90 43.95 28.47
C THR A 582 -60.87 43.13 29.24
N ASN A 583 -59.59 43.45 29.09
CA ASN A 583 -58.51 42.97 29.94
C ASN A 583 -57.97 44.16 30.75
N PRO A 584 -58.54 44.46 31.92
CA PRO A 584 -58.20 45.67 32.64
C PRO A 584 -56.81 45.53 33.27
N SER A 585 -55.96 46.53 33.08
CA SER A 585 -54.61 46.59 33.68
C SER A 585 -54.62 46.94 35.16
N ALA A 586 -55.77 47.36 35.70
CA ALA A 586 -55.98 47.72 37.10
C ALA A 586 -57.41 47.39 37.55
N MET A 587 -57.58 47.13 38.84
CA MET A 587 -58.88 46.83 39.47
C MET A 587 -59.15 47.73 40.69
N PRO A 588 -60.42 48.12 40.96
CA PRO A 588 -61.60 47.87 40.13
C PRO A 588 -61.66 48.77 38.88
N PHE A 589 -62.45 48.40 37.86
CA PHE A 589 -62.75 49.25 36.70
C PHE A 589 -64.25 49.59 36.62
N SER A 590 -64.58 50.73 36.01
CA SER A 590 -65.97 51.16 35.84
C SER A 590 -66.53 50.81 34.46
N TYR A 591 -67.78 50.39 34.39
CA TYR A 591 -68.53 50.19 33.16
C TYR A 591 -69.82 51.01 33.14
N THR A 592 -70.16 51.51 31.95
CA THR A 592 -71.32 52.37 31.72
C THR A 592 -72.13 51.83 30.53
N ASP A 593 -73.40 51.48 30.78
CA ASP A 593 -74.38 51.11 29.76
C ASP A 593 -75.32 52.29 29.49
N THR A 594 -75.10 52.94 28.34
CA THR A 594 -75.89 54.09 27.88
C THR A 594 -77.23 53.72 27.24
N SER A 595 -77.49 52.43 27.03
CA SER A 595 -78.73 51.92 26.41
C SER A 595 -79.72 51.36 27.41
N ALA A 596 -79.42 51.45 28.71
CA ALA A 596 -80.22 50.86 29.78
C ALA A 596 -81.68 51.35 29.79
N SER A 597 -81.95 52.60 29.40
CA SER A 597 -83.30 53.18 29.28
C SER A 597 -84.20 52.53 28.21
N ASN A 598 -83.63 51.79 27.25
CA ASN A 598 -84.40 51.12 26.20
C ASN A 598 -85.13 49.87 26.71
N TYR A 599 -84.89 49.47 27.97
CA TYR A 599 -85.38 48.23 28.54
C TYR A 599 -86.14 48.51 29.83
N ALA A 600 -87.32 47.90 29.99
CA ALA A 600 -88.13 48.05 31.21
C ALA A 600 -87.46 47.43 32.45
N VAL A 601 -86.74 46.33 32.27
CA VAL A 601 -85.88 45.69 33.28
C VAL A 601 -84.61 45.20 32.57
N ARG A 602 -83.45 45.44 33.19
CA ARG A 602 -82.15 44.95 32.69
C ARG A 602 -81.31 44.40 33.83
N PHE A 603 -80.86 43.16 33.68
CA PHE A 603 -79.97 42.46 34.60
C PHE A 603 -78.56 42.44 34.03
N PHE A 604 -77.55 42.57 34.88
CA PHE A 604 -76.15 42.52 34.49
C PHE A 604 -75.44 41.37 35.21
N ARG A 605 -74.52 40.70 34.51
CA ARG A 605 -73.56 39.78 35.13
C ARG A 605 -72.17 40.03 34.56
N VAL A 606 -71.17 39.77 35.38
CA VAL A 606 -69.77 39.81 34.98
C VAL A 606 -69.21 38.40 35.04
N LEU A 607 -68.59 38.00 33.94
CA LEU A 607 -67.94 36.70 33.80
C LEU A 607 -66.43 36.93 33.66
N LEU A 608 -65.65 36.00 34.21
CA LEU A 608 -64.24 35.88 33.86
C LEU A 608 -64.13 35.11 32.55
N GLY A 609 -63.57 35.74 31.53
CA GLY A 609 -63.26 35.14 30.24
C GLY A 609 -61.97 34.31 30.28
N PRO A 610 -61.73 33.48 29.24
CA PRO A 610 -60.55 32.62 29.14
C PRO A 610 -59.21 33.37 29.21
#